data_AF-A0AAN8PF89-F1
#
_entry.id   AF-A0AAN8PF89-F1
#
_cell.length_a   1.000
_cell.length_b   1.000
_cell.length_c   1.000
_cell.angle_alpha   90.00
_cell.angle_beta   90.00
_cell.angle_gamma   90.00
#
_symmetry.space_group_name_H-M   'P 1'
#
loop_
_entity.id
_entity.type
_entity.pdbx_description
1 polymer ?
#
loop_
_entity_poly.entity_id
_entity_poly.type
_entity_poly.pdbx_seq_one_letter_code
_entity_poly.pdbx_strand_id
1 'polypeptide(L)'
;MADIVDSLNNIRPKTRYLIEVLLRQREPICVITHTDFWSNNLLFARENCAVLDWHMVINGNHNTELFMTMNRFVALQEQLNYGRNDLIVDFKSSKLLALLLCMGSTDMAVRKPSIEQRLLDMLLDLHEDGVLSPEFVNSL
;
A
#
# COMPACT_ATOMS: atom_id res chain seq x y z
N MET A 1 18.57 5.63 -10.81
CA MET A 1 17.83 6.79 -11.36
C MET A 1 17.27 6.52 -12.76
N ALA A 2 18.09 6.25 -13.79
CA ALA A 2 17.56 5.94 -15.14
C ALA A 2 16.56 4.77 -15.13
N ASP A 3 16.91 3.67 -14.47
CA ASP A 3 16.07 2.47 -14.33
C ASP A 3 14.75 2.70 -13.56
N ILE A 4 14.75 3.62 -12.58
CA ILE A 4 13.55 4.03 -11.85
C ILE A 4 12.63 4.85 -12.75
N VAL A 5 13.20 5.78 -13.52
CA VAL A 5 12.43 6.60 -14.48
C VAL A 5 11.81 5.71 -15.55
N ASP A 6 12.53 4.71 -16.04
CA ASP A 6 12.02 3.73 -17.00
C ASP A 6 10.87 2.90 -16.40
N SER A 7 11.04 2.45 -15.15
CA SER A 7 9.99 1.76 -14.39
C SER A 7 8.73 2.63 -14.22
N LEU A 8 8.89 3.90 -13.85
CA LEU A 8 7.77 4.84 -13.71
C LEU A 8 7.09 5.12 -15.06
N ASN A 9 7.85 5.24 -16.14
CA ASN A 9 7.30 5.40 -17.48
C ASN A 9 6.48 4.19 -17.94
N ASN A 10 6.83 2.99 -17.49
CA ASN A 10 6.05 1.76 -17.74
C ASN A 10 4.77 1.69 -16.89
N ILE A 11 4.78 2.23 -15.67
CA ILE A 11 3.62 2.26 -14.76
C ILE A 11 2.62 3.34 -15.17
N ARG A 12 3.11 4.53 -15.55
CA ARG A 12 2.31 5.73 -15.88
C ARG A 12 1.11 5.48 -16.81
N PRO A 13 1.22 4.76 -17.95
CA PRO A 13 0.07 4.53 -18.83
C PRO A 13 -0.97 3.58 -18.22
N LYS A 14 -0.58 2.79 -17.21
CA LYS A 14 -1.42 1.78 -16.55
C LYS A 14 -1.98 2.26 -15.20
N THR A 15 -1.63 3.45 -14.73
CA THR A 15 -1.97 3.95 -13.37
C THR A 15 -3.44 3.72 -12.99
N ARG A 16 -4.38 4.08 -13.87
CA ARG A 16 -5.81 3.89 -13.59
C ARG A 16 -6.18 2.42 -13.41
N TYR A 17 -5.73 1.58 -14.34
CA TYR A 17 -5.95 0.13 -14.29
C TYR A 17 -5.34 -0.48 -13.02
N LEU A 18 -4.11 -0.08 -12.68
CA LEU A 18 -3.43 -0.56 -11.47
C LEU A 18 -4.18 -0.14 -10.20
N ILE A 19 -4.67 1.10 -10.11
CA ILE A 19 -5.50 1.53 -8.96
C ILE A 19 -6.76 0.65 -8.86
N GLU A 20 -7.45 0.41 -9.98
CA GLU A 20 -8.64 -0.44 -10.01
C GLU A 20 -8.33 -1.89 -9.57
N VAL A 21 -7.22 -2.47 -10.03
CA VAL A 21 -6.77 -3.81 -9.64
C VAL A 21 -6.36 -3.89 -8.17
N LEU A 22 -5.62 -2.89 -7.68
CA LEU A 22 -5.12 -2.84 -6.31
C LEU A 22 -6.23 -2.62 -5.29
N LEU A 23 -7.29 -1.90 -5.66
CA LEU A 23 -8.48 -1.68 -4.83
C LEU A 23 -9.51 -2.83 -4.94
N ARG A 24 -9.37 -3.73 -5.92
CA ARG A 24 -10.32 -4.83 -6.11
C ARG A 24 -10.25 -5.79 -4.93
N GLN A 25 -11.41 -6.12 -4.37
CA GLN A 25 -11.55 -7.16 -3.35
C GLN A 25 -11.04 -8.50 -3.89
N ARG A 26 -10.24 -9.20 -3.09
CA ARG A 26 -9.77 -10.56 -3.36
C ARG A 26 -10.32 -11.50 -2.29
N GLU A 27 -10.98 -12.57 -2.72
CA GLU A 27 -11.40 -13.65 -1.82
C GLU A 27 -10.20 -14.54 -1.45
N PRO A 28 -10.22 -15.21 -0.28
CA PRO A 28 -11.33 -15.29 0.68
C PRO A 28 -11.27 -14.24 1.80
N ILE A 29 -10.22 -13.42 1.85
CA ILE A 29 -10.07 -12.47 2.92
C ILE A 29 -10.71 -11.14 2.51
N CYS A 30 -11.89 -10.87 3.07
CA CYS A 30 -12.57 -9.59 3.01
C CYS A 30 -12.52 -8.96 4.40
N VAL A 31 -11.84 -7.82 4.56
CA VAL A 31 -11.78 -7.10 5.83
C VAL A 31 -12.39 -5.73 5.70
N ILE A 32 -12.97 -5.31 6.81
CA ILE A 32 -13.32 -3.93 7.07
C ILE A 32 -12.01 -3.16 7.18
N THR A 33 -11.74 -2.30 6.20
CA THR A 33 -10.60 -1.38 6.23
C THR A 33 -11.06 0.01 6.65
N HIS A 34 -10.26 0.65 7.49
CA HIS A 34 -10.42 2.01 8.00
C HIS A 34 -10.14 3.09 6.93
N THR A 35 -9.44 2.80 5.83
CA THR A 35 -9.23 3.65 4.63
C THR A 35 -8.58 5.02 4.81
N ASP A 36 -8.55 5.54 6.02
CA ASP A 36 -7.87 6.75 6.47
C ASP A 36 -6.96 6.38 7.65
N PHE A 37 -6.13 5.34 7.49
CA PHE A 37 -5.26 4.86 8.55
C PHE A 37 -3.91 5.57 8.51
N TRP A 38 -3.77 6.62 9.32
CA TRP A 38 -2.55 7.43 9.46
C TRP A 38 -2.36 7.87 10.92
N SER A 39 -1.16 8.34 11.27
CA SER A 39 -0.76 8.59 12.66
C SER A 39 -1.67 9.55 13.42
N ASN A 40 -2.35 10.47 12.74
CA ASN A 40 -3.30 11.38 13.37
C ASN A 40 -4.56 10.68 13.91
N ASN A 41 -4.89 9.51 13.37
CA ASN A 41 -6.02 8.68 13.76
C ASN A 41 -5.62 7.60 14.77
N LEU A 42 -4.42 7.67 15.35
CA LEU A 42 -3.93 6.75 16.37
C LEU A 42 -3.84 7.45 17.72
N LEU A 43 -4.60 6.95 18.70
CA LEU A 43 -4.52 7.37 20.09
C LEU A 43 -3.69 6.39 20.90
N PHE A 44 -2.54 6.85 21.37
CA PHE A 44 -1.64 6.07 22.21
C PHE A 44 -1.89 6.37 23.69
N ALA A 45 -2.08 5.32 24.48
CA ALA A 45 -2.24 5.40 25.92
C ALA A 45 -1.43 4.30 26.62
N ARG A 46 -0.27 4.67 27.16
CA ARG A 46 0.71 3.74 27.77
C ARG A 46 1.13 2.66 26.76
N GLU A 47 0.70 1.43 26.99
CA GLU A 47 0.99 0.25 26.16
C GLU A 47 -0.14 -0.07 25.17
N ASN A 48 -1.21 0.73 25.16
CA ASN A 48 -2.37 0.53 24.29
C ASN A 48 -2.38 1.55 23.14
N CYS A 49 -2.83 1.11 21.98
CA CYS A 49 -3.11 1.95 20.83
C CYS A 49 -4.58 1.73 20.41
N ALA A 50 -5.33 2.81 20.22
CA ALA A 50 -6.68 2.77 19.69
C ALA A 50 -6.73 3.51 18.35
N VAL A 51 -7.39 2.90 17.36
CA VAL A 51 -7.69 3.53 16.07
C VAL A 51 -8.95 4.36 16.23
N LEU A 52 -8.87 5.64 15.87
CA LEU A 52 -9.95 6.62 15.92
C LEU A 52 -10.40 6.98 14.51
N ASP A 53 -11.57 7.63 14.38
CA ASP A 53 -12.07 8.17 13.09
C ASP A 53 -12.50 7.13 12.04
N TRP A 54 -13.31 6.15 12.49
CA TRP A 54 -13.92 5.11 11.66
C TRP A 54 -15.04 5.62 10.72
N HIS A 55 -15.03 6.90 10.32
CA HIS A 55 -16.08 7.44 9.46
C HIS A 55 -15.95 6.98 8.00
N MET A 56 -14.72 6.71 7.57
CA MET A 56 -14.42 6.14 6.26
C MET A 56 -14.16 4.66 6.47
N VAL A 57 -15.11 3.80 6.13
CA VAL A 57 -14.91 2.37 6.28
C VAL A 57 -15.45 1.69 5.04
N ILE A 58 -14.62 0.88 4.39
CA ILE A 58 -15.06 0.09 3.26
C ILE A 58 -14.85 -1.39 3.55
N ASN A 59 -15.71 -2.21 2.97
CA ASN A 59 -15.38 -3.61 2.80
C ASN A 59 -14.30 -3.67 1.72
N GLY A 60 -13.05 -3.91 2.12
CA GLY A 60 -11.88 -3.63 1.31
C GLY A 60 -10.99 -4.84 1.08
N ASN A 61 -10.04 -4.68 0.17
CA ASN A 61 -8.89 -5.57 0.07
C ASN A 61 -7.93 -5.27 1.24
N HIS A 62 -7.34 -6.32 1.83
CA HIS A 62 -6.29 -6.26 2.86
C HIS A 62 -5.13 -5.33 2.51
N ASN A 63 -4.89 -5.15 1.22
CA ASN A 63 -3.87 -4.27 0.63
C ASN A 63 -4.01 -2.79 1.01
N THR A 64 -5.15 -2.38 1.55
CA THR A 64 -5.30 -0.99 1.99
C THR A 64 -4.72 -0.76 3.38
N GLU A 65 -4.59 -1.81 4.23
CA GLU A 65 -4.27 -1.66 5.67
C GLU A 65 -3.46 -2.81 6.27
N LEU A 66 -2.42 -3.24 5.57
CA LEU A 66 -1.63 -4.40 5.95
C LEU A 66 -0.72 -4.21 7.18
N PHE A 67 -1.03 -3.27 8.10
CA PHE A 67 -0.10 -2.89 9.17
C PHE A 67 -0.28 -3.64 10.50
N MET A 68 -1.39 -4.32 10.80
CA MET A 68 -1.64 -4.78 12.20
C MET A 68 -2.25 -6.17 12.44
N THR A 69 -2.07 -7.17 11.58
CA THR A 69 -2.66 -8.52 11.84
C THR A 69 -1.65 -9.67 11.93
N MET A 70 -0.34 -9.43 12.08
CA MET A 70 0.65 -10.54 12.14
C MET A 70 0.40 -11.58 13.26
N ASN A 71 -0.23 -11.23 14.37
CA ASN A 71 -0.43 -12.15 15.51
C ASN A 71 -1.67 -13.06 15.40
N ARG A 72 -2.61 -12.80 14.46
CA ARG A 72 -3.83 -13.62 14.29
C ARG A 72 -3.83 -14.48 13.01
N PHE A 73 -2.86 -14.27 12.13
CA PHE A 73 -2.73 -14.99 10.85
C PHE A 73 -2.40 -16.49 11.02
N VAL A 74 -1.68 -16.87 12.07
CA VAL A 74 -1.26 -18.27 12.29
C VAL A 74 -2.46 -19.22 12.45
N ALA A 75 -3.60 -18.73 12.96
CA ALA A 75 -4.80 -19.55 13.17
C ALA A 75 -5.70 -19.68 11.91
N LEU A 76 -5.51 -18.83 10.90
CA LEU A 76 -6.40 -18.72 9.73
C LEU A 76 -5.79 -19.29 8.43
N GLN A 77 -4.50 -19.61 8.44
CA GLN A 77 -3.75 -20.05 7.25
C GLN A 77 -4.35 -21.32 6.60
N GLU A 78 -4.80 -22.27 7.42
CA GLU A 78 -5.41 -23.53 6.94
C GLU A 78 -6.84 -23.37 6.44
N GLN A 79 -7.56 -22.34 6.90
CA GLN A 79 -8.96 -22.10 6.51
C GLN A 79 -9.11 -21.21 5.29
N LEU A 80 -8.16 -20.29 5.08
CA LEU A 80 -8.23 -19.25 4.05
C LEU A 80 -7.32 -19.52 2.84
N ASN A 81 -6.54 -20.61 2.83
CA ASN A 81 -5.54 -20.91 1.79
C ASN A 81 -4.68 -19.68 1.44
N TYR A 82 -4.30 -18.91 2.46
CA TYR A 82 -3.60 -17.64 2.33
C TYR A 82 -2.39 -17.67 3.27
N GLY A 83 -1.21 -17.54 2.70
CA GLY A 83 0.06 -17.71 3.39
C GLY A 83 0.89 -16.44 3.49
N ARG A 84 2.10 -16.60 4.04
CA ARG A 84 3.08 -15.53 4.18
C ARG A 84 3.49 -14.93 2.83
N ASN A 85 3.52 -15.73 1.76
CA ASN A 85 3.87 -15.26 0.42
C ASN A 85 2.80 -14.32 -0.15
N ASP A 86 1.52 -14.66 0.05
CA ASP A 86 0.39 -13.81 -0.35
C ASP A 86 0.42 -12.48 0.42
N LEU A 87 0.72 -12.53 1.72
CA LEU A 87 0.91 -11.33 2.55
C LEU A 87 2.05 -10.43 2.06
N ILE A 88 3.15 -11.01 1.59
CA ILE A 88 4.28 -10.24 1.03
C ILE A 88 3.88 -9.57 -0.28
N VAL A 89 3.14 -10.26 -1.15
CA VAL A 89 2.61 -9.69 -2.40
C VAL A 89 1.67 -8.53 -2.08
N ASP A 90 0.75 -8.75 -1.15
CA ASP A 90 -0.22 -7.78 -0.69
C ASP A 90 0.45 -6.54 -0.05
N PHE A 91 1.55 -6.72 0.67
CA PHE A 91 2.36 -5.62 1.20
C PHE A 91 3.02 -4.78 0.10
N LYS A 92 3.57 -5.43 -0.93
CA LYS A 92 4.13 -4.73 -2.09
C LYS A 92 3.05 -3.99 -2.88
N SER A 93 1.87 -4.59 -3.02
CA SER A 93 0.68 -3.96 -3.61
C SER A 93 0.24 -2.72 -2.82
N SER A 94 0.25 -2.79 -1.49
CA SER A 94 -0.08 -1.67 -0.60
C SER A 94 0.88 -0.48 -0.81
N LYS A 95 2.19 -0.77 -0.88
CA LYS A 95 3.24 0.22 -1.15
C LYS A 95 3.07 0.89 -2.52
N LEU A 96 2.74 0.11 -3.55
CA LEU A 96 2.49 0.64 -4.89
C LEU A 96 1.24 1.54 -4.92
N LEU A 97 0.16 1.14 -4.25
CA LEU A 97 -1.05 1.95 -4.15
C LEU A 97 -0.78 3.29 -3.45
N ALA A 98 -0.05 3.27 -2.34
CA ALA A 98 0.34 4.48 -1.62
C ALA A 98 1.15 5.44 -2.52
N LEU A 99 2.11 4.92 -3.30
CA LEU A 99 2.87 5.71 -4.26
C LEU A 99 1.95 6.37 -5.32
N LEU A 100 1.03 5.60 -5.90
CA LEU A 100 0.11 6.10 -6.95
C LEU A 100 -0.82 7.19 -6.40
N LEU A 101 -1.27 7.08 -5.15
CA LEU A 101 -2.06 8.11 -4.48
C LEU A 101 -1.22 9.35 -4.15
N CYS A 102 0.00 9.17 -3.66
CA CYS A 102 0.93 10.27 -3.35
C CYS A 102 1.32 11.08 -4.60
N MET A 103 1.49 10.42 -5.75
CA MET A 103 1.77 11.12 -7.03
C MET A 103 0.63 12.05 -7.47
N GLY A 104 -0.60 11.79 -7.03
CA GLY A 104 -1.76 12.66 -7.27
C GLY A 104 -1.92 13.80 -6.26
N SER A 105 -1.08 13.87 -5.22
CA SER A 105 -1.23 14.85 -4.14
C SER A 105 -0.87 16.27 -4.58
N THR A 106 -1.64 17.24 -4.07
CA THR A 106 -1.40 18.69 -4.25
C THR A 106 -0.06 19.13 -3.70
N ASP A 107 0.49 18.47 -2.69
CA ASP A 107 1.79 18.82 -2.11
C ASP A 107 2.96 18.61 -3.07
N MET A 108 2.87 17.63 -3.98
CA MET A 108 3.84 17.43 -5.07
C MET A 108 3.75 18.57 -6.10
N ALA A 109 2.55 19.11 -6.33
CA ALA A 109 2.35 20.23 -7.23
C ALA A 109 2.98 21.54 -6.70
N VAL A 110 3.16 21.67 -5.38
CA VAL A 110 3.73 22.85 -4.72
C VAL A 110 5.28 22.84 -4.72
N ARG A 111 5.94 21.75 -5.17
CA ARG A 111 7.41 21.63 -5.35
C ARG A 111 8.23 22.04 -4.12
N LYS A 112 7.83 21.55 -2.94
CA LYS A 112 8.63 21.74 -1.71
C LYS A 112 9.88 20.85 -1.77
N PRO A 113 11.10 21.39 -1.68
CA PRO A 113 12.33 20.59 -1.83
C PRO A 113 12.46 19.42 -0.85
N SER A 114 11.95 19.58 0.38
CA SER A 114 11.96 18.53 1.40
C SER A 114 11.02 17.37 1.09
N ILE A 115 9.91 17.62 0.38
CA ILE A 115 8.97 16.59 -0.05
C ILE A 115 9.51 15.85 -1.26
N GLU A 116 10.13 16.57 -2.20
CA GLU A 116 10.77 15.99 -3.37
C GLU A 116 11.90 15.02 -2.97
N GLN A 117 12.75 15.40 -2.01
CA GLN A 117 13.80 14.49 -1.52
C GLN A 117 13.22 13.24 -0.86
N ARG A 118 12.20 13.40 0.00
CA ARG A 118 11.54 12.25 0.64
C ARG A 118 10.85 11.33 -0.37
N LEU A 119 10.32 11.89 -1.47
CA LEU A 119 9.78 11.10 -2.56
C LEU A 119 10.89 10.33 -3.29
N LEU A 120 12.03 10.96 -3.55
CA LEU A 120 13.17 10.30 -4.17
C LEU A 120 13.70 9.14 -3.30
N ASP A 121 13.83 9.37 -2.00
CA ASP A 121 14.25 8.34 -1.05
C ASP A 121 13.25 7.18 -1.03
N MET A 122 11.94 7.48 -1.00
CA MET A 122 10.88 6.48 -1.10
C MET A 122 10.93 5.71 -2.44
N LEU A 123 11.17 6.38 -3.56
CA LEU A 123 11.27 5.73 -4.88
C LEU A 123 12.47 4.79 -4.97
N LEU A 124 13.58 5.12 -4.30
CA LEU A 124 14.75 4.24 -4.19
C LEU A 124 14.40 3.00 -3.37
N ASP A 125 13.81 3.17 -2.20
CA ASP A 125 13.40 2.04 -1.34
C ASP A 125 12.42 1.10 -2.07
N LEU A 126 11.45 1.65 -2.81
CA LEU A 126 10.48 0.87 -3.58
C LEU A 126 11.10 0.14 -4.79
N HIS A 127 12.14 0.70 -5.38
CA HIS A 127 12.90 0.05 -6.45
C HIS A 127 13.71 -1.11 -5.89
N GLU A 128 14.42 -0.91 -4.77
CA GLU A 128 15.19 -1.96 -4.07
C GLU A 128 14.29 -3.12 -3.61
N ASP A 129 13.08 -2.82 -3.14
CA ASP A 129 12.07 -3.84 -2.77
C ASP A 129 11.46 -4.58 -3.99
N GLY A 130 11.80 -4.17 -5.21
CA GLY A 130 11.27 -4.73 -6.46
C GLY A 130 9.79 -4.41 -6.70
N VAL A 131 9.22 -3.43 -6.00
CA VAL A 131 7.82 -3.01 -6.16
C VAL A 131 7.59 -2.33 -7.51
N LEU A 132 8.61 -1.62 -8.00
CA LEU A 132 8.58 -0.95 -9.30
C LEU A 132 8.98 -1.86 -10.48
N SER A 133 9.33 -3.12 -10.21
CA SER A 133 9.80 -4.04 -11.23
C SER A 133 8.71 -4.39 -12.26
N PRO A 134 9.03 -4.48 -13.56
CA PRO A 134 8.06 -4.89 -14.57
C PRO A 134 7.45 -6.26 -14.29
N GLU A 135 8.24 -7.19 -13.70
CA GLU A 135 7.79 -8.52 -13.33
C GLU A 135 6.65 -8.46 -12.32
N PHE A 136 6.81 -7.64 -11.26
CA PHE A 136 5.77 -7.49 -10.24
C PHE A 136 4.54 -6.76 -10.80
N VAL A 137 4.73 -5.62 -11.48
CA VAL A 137 3.61 -4.82 -11.99
C VAL A 137 2.78 -5.58 -13.03
N ASN A 138 3.39 -6.41 -13.86
CA ASN A 138 2.67 -7.23 -14.84
C ASN A 138 2.05 -8.50 -14.24
N SER A 139 2.39 -8.87 -12.99
CA SER A 139 1.80 -10.00 -12.28
C SER A 139 0.51 -9.65 -11.52
N LEU A 140 0.20 -8.36 -11.39
CA LEU A 140 -1.00 -7.84 -10.69
C LEU A 140 -2.25 -7.92 -11.58
#